data_AF-A0A368B326-F1
#
_entry.id   AF-A0A368B326-F1
#
_cell.length_a   1.000
_cell.length_b   1.000
_cell.length_c   1.000
_cell.angle_alpha   90.00
_cell.angle_beta   90.00
_cell.angle_gamma   90.00
#
_symmetry.space_group_name_H-M   'P 1'
#
loop_
_entity.id
_entity.type
_entity.pdbx_description
1 polymer ?
#
loop_
_entity_poly.entity_id
_entity_poly.type
_entity_poly.pdbx_seq_one_letter_code
_entity_poly.pdbx_strand_id
1 'polypeptide(L)'
;MESRLNINVSAIDYDKTSKALTQQLTFLEEMVHGQDDFVMTDSEFAFGWHFFVLSVNRTLIQKLESMMAQDFQKLKGKTTDKKFLTWLTKNVEKTSPRFKVAIKEEMESSKFGIF
;
A
#
# COMPACT_ATOMS: atom_id res chain seq x y z
N MET A 1 20.34 -4.75 -0.03
CA MET A 1 19.36 -3.79 0.51
C MET A 1 18.05 -4.08 -0.18
N GLU A 2 17.08 -4.65 0.52
CA GLU A 2 15.74 -4.85 -0.02
C GLU A 2 15.09 -3.48 -0.20
N SER A 3 14.66 -3.17 -1.43
CA SER A 3 14.02 -1.89 -1.73
C SER A 3 12.57 -1.96 -1.27
N ARG A 4 12.14 -0.97 -0.49
CA ARG A 4 10.76 -0.86 0.00
C ARG A 4 9.98 0.13 -0.86
N LEU A 5 8.69 -0.10 -1.01
CA LEU A 5 7.72 0.84 -1.54
C LEU A 5 7.07 1.58 -0.36
N ASN A 6 7.18 2.90 -0.34
CA ASN A 6 6.54 3.72 0.69
C ASN A 6 5.24 4.31 0.16
N ILE A 7 4.16 4.09 0.91
CA ILE A 7 2.81 4.48 0.54
C ILE A 7 2.31 5.45 1.61
N ASN A 8 2.03 6.68 1.21
CA ASN A 8 1.31 7.63 2.05
C ASN A 8 -0.15 7.21 2.13
N VAL A 9 -0.66 7.02 3.34
CA VAL A 9 -2.06 6.70 3.60
C VAL A 9 -2.71 7.90 4.29
N SER A 10 -3.89 8.29 3.79
CA SER A 10 -4.74 9.29 4.43
C SER A 10 -6.09 8.67 4.73
N ALA A 11 -6.49 8.60 6.00
CA ALA A 11 -7.72 7.91 6.44
C ALA A 11 -8.57 8.79 7.35
N ILE A 12 -9.89 8.63 7.33
CA ILE A 12 -10.79 9.30 8.29
C ILE A 12 -10.90 8.57 9.64
N ASP A 13 -10.50 7.30 9.68
CA ASP A 13 -10.59 6.41 10.85
C ASP A 13 -9.33 5.55 10.86
N TYR A 14 -8.32 5.97 11.62
CA TYR A 14 -7.02 5.30 11.65
C TYR A 14 -7.12 3.86 12.12
N ASP A 15 -7.85 3.60 13.22
CA ASP A 15 -7.93 2.28 13.82
C ASP A 15 -8.54 1.25 12.87
N LYS A 16 -9.62 1.62 12.16
CA LYS A 16 -10.22 0.71 11.17
C LYS A 16 -9.36 0.54 9.93
N THR A 17 -8.83 1.63 9.38
CA THR A 17 -8.02 1.54 8.14
C THR A 17 -6.71 0.80 8.38
N SER A 18 -5.99 1.10 9.46
CA SER A 18 -4.75 0.40 9.80
C SER A 18 -4.98 -1.08 10.06
N LYS A 19 -6.03 -1.44 10.82
CA LYS A 19 -6.40 -2.85 11.04
C LYS A 19 -6.72 -3.58 9.75
N ALA A 20 -7.50 -2.97 8.85
CA ALA A 20 -7.85 -3.57 7.57
C ALA A 20 -6.62 -3.75 6.66
N LEU A 21 -5.71 -2.77 6.63
CA LEU A 21 -4.43 -2.87 5.91
C LEU A 21 -3.57 -4.00 6.50
N THR A 22 -3.38 -4.03 7.82
CA THR A 22 -2.63 -5.10 8.51
C THR A 22 -3.19 -6.46 8.18
N GLN A 23 -4.51 -6.66 8.30
CA GLN A 23 -5.14 -7.95 8.02
C GLN A 23 -4.90 -8.39 6.57
N GLN A 24 -5.10 -7.48 5.60
CA GLN A 24 -4.91 -7.81 4.19
C GLN A 24 -3.46 -8.13 3.85
N LEU A 25 -2.50 -7.42 4.43
CA LEU A 25 -1.08 -7.63 4.18
C LEU A 25 -0.53 -8.85 4.92
N THR A 26 -1.00 -9.11 6.14
CA THR A 26 -0.67 -10.34 6.89
C THR A 26 -1.14 -11.57 6.11
N PHE A 27 -2.37 -11.53 5.59
CA PHE A 27 -2.88 -12.61 4.75
C PHE A 27 -2.02 -12.81 3.49
N LEU A 28 -1.58 -11.72 2.86
CA LEU A 28 -0.67 -11.82 1.72
C LEU A 28 0.69 -12.42 2.10
N GLU A 29 1.29 -12.00 3.21
CA GLU A 29 2.54 -12.56 3.72
C GLU A 29 2.41 -14.07 3.94
N GLU A 30 1.35 -14.52 4.59
CA GLU A 30 1.07 -15.94 4.83
C GLU A 30 0.97 -16.73 3.52
N MET A 31 0.24 -16.21 2.53
CA MET A 31 0.08 -16.85 1.21
C MET A 31 1.40 -17.04 0.47
N VAL A 32 2.38 -16.18 0.70
CA VAL A 32 3.67 -16.21 -0.03
C VAL A 32 4.86 -16.61 0.85
N HIS A 33 4.57 -17.17 2.02
CA HIS A 33 5.55 -17.56 3.04
C HIS A 33 6.55 -16.42 3.33
N GLY A 34 6.03 -15.20 3.46
CA GLY A 34 6.76 -14.00 3.89
C GLY A 34 6.68 -13.78 5.39
N GLN A 35 7.55 -12.91 5.91
CA GLN A 35 7.54 -12.46 7.30
C GLN A 35 8.16 -11.06 7.38
N ASP A 36 7.54 -10.16 8.14
CA ASP A 36 8.00 -8.78 8.35
C ASP A 36 8.19 -7.97 7.04
N ASP A 37 7.38 -8.28 6.03
CA ASP A 37 7.42 -7.66 4.71
C ASP A 37 6.71 -6.29 4.67
N PHE A 38 5.96 -5.91 5.71
CA PHE A 38 5.42 -4.56 5.81
C PHE A 38 5.53 -3.96 7.21
N VAL A 39 5.56 -2.63 7.28
CA VAL A 39 5.52 -1.87 8.53
C VAL A 39 4.73 -0.59 8.31
N MET A 40 4.06 -0.12 9.35
CA MET A 40 3.37 1.18 9.35
C MET A 40 3.99 2.09 10.39
N THR A 41 4.05 3.38 10.08
CA THR A 41 4.41 4.41 11.07
C THR A 41 3.22 4.72 11.97
N ASP A 42 3.50 5.43 13.05
CA ASP A 42 2.47 6.10 13.83
C ASP A 42 1.66 7.07 12.96
N SER A 43 0.43 7.34 13.40
CA SER A 43 -0.45 8.29 12.75
C SER A 43 -0.22 9.71 13.24
N GLU A 44 -0.21 10.64 12.28
CA GLU A 44 -0.35 12.08 12.52
C GLU A 44 -1.77 12.53 12.17
N PHE A 45 -2.45 13.23 13.08
CA PHE A 45 -3.81 13.71 12.86
C PHE A 45 -3.81 15.20 12.46
N ALA A 46 -4.41 15.53 11.32
CA ALA A 46 -4.57 16.91 10.85
C ALA A 46 -5.81 17.04 9.95
N PHE A 47 -6.52 18.17 10.06
CA PHE A 47 -7.65 18.51 9.19
C PHE A 47 -8.76 17.44 9.10
N GLY A 48 -8.98 16.65 10.16
CA GLY A 48 -9.96 15.56 10.18
C GLY A 48 -9.50 14.29 9.47
N TRP A 49 -8.21 14.17 9.16
CA TRP A 49 -7.59 13.01 8.56
C TRP A 49 -6.41 12.53 9.41
N HIS A 50 -6.18 11.22 9.34
CA HIS A 50 -5.00 10.56 9.84
C HIS A 50 -4.04 10.29 8.68
N PHE A 51 -2.77 10.67 8.86
CA PHE A 51 -1.70 10.48 7.90
C PHE A 51 -0.66 9.53 8.49
N PHE A 52 -0.27 8.52 7.72
CA PHE A 52 0.78 7.57 8.10
C PHE A 52 1.41 6.96 6.85
N VAL A 53 2.59 6.37 7.00
CA VAL A 53 3.30 5.69 5.93
C VAL A 53 3.20 4.19 6.13
N LEU A 54 2.72 3.51 5.09
CA LEU A 54 2.83 2.06 4.95
C LEU A 54 4.05 1.77 4.08
N SER A 55 5.03 1.06 4.62
CA SER A 55 6.23 0.64 3.90
C SER A 55 6.16 -0.86 3.63
N VAL A 56 6.21 -1.26 2.36
CA VAL A 56 6.08 -2.67 1.92
C VAL A 56 7.34 -3.11 1.18
N ASN A 57 7.85 -4.29 1.49
CA ASN A 57 8.97 -4.90 0.79
C ASN A 57 8.60 -5.18 -0.67
N ARG A 58 9.42 -4.77 -1.63
CA ARG A 58 9.15 -5.03 -3.05
C ARG A 58 9.16 -6.53 -3.37
N THR A 59 9.86 -7.35 -2.59
CA THR A 59 9.81 -8.81 -2.71
C THR A 59 8.38 -9.35 -2.51
N LEU A 60 7.63 -8.84 -1.52
CA LEU A 60 6.22 -9.22 -1.30
C LEU A 60 5.36 -8.88 -2.52
N ILE A 61 5.58 -7.71 -3.11
CA ILE A 61 4.85 -7.25 -4.29
C ILE A 61 5.15 -8.14 -5.51
N GLN A 62 6.42 -8.52 -5.71
CA GLN A 62 6.84 -9.42 -6.79
C GLN A 62 6.26 -10.83 -6.62
N LYS A 63 6.20 -11.33 -5.38
CA LYS A 63 5.55 -12.61 -5.07
C LYS A 63 4.05 -12.57 -5.38
N LEU A 64 3.35 -11.49 -5.02
CA LEU A 64 1.95 -11.27 -5.40
C LEU A 64 1.77 -11.25 -6.93
N GLU A 65 2.62 -10.49 -7.64
CA GLU A 65 2.59 -10.41 -9.10
C GLU A 65 2.76 -11.80 -9.73
N SER A 66 3.68 -12.59 -9.22
CA SER A 66 3.95 -13.96 -9.69
C SER A 66 2.76 -14.90 -9.40
N MET A 67 2.17 -14.80 -8.21
CA MET A 67 1.02 -15.63 -7.80
C MET A 67 -0.24 -15.34 -8.63
N MET A 68 -0.53 -14.06 -8.90
CA MET A 68 -1.69 -13.64 -9.69
C MET A 68 -1.46 -13.71 -11.21
N ALA A 69 -0.20 -13.71 -11.65
CA ALA A 69 0.23 -13.80 -13.04
C ALA A 69 -0.56 -12.87 -13.99
N GLN A 70 -1.37 -13.43 -14.88
CA GLN A 70 -2.14 -12.67 -15.86
C GLN A 70 -3.18 -11.73 -15.23
N ASP A 71 -3.75 -12.10 -14.09
CA ASP A 71 -4.74 -11.25 -13.42
C ASP A 71 -4.11 -10.03 -12.78
N PHE A 72 -2.85 -10.14 -12.35
CA PHE A 72 -2.08 -8.97 -11.93
C PHE A 72 -1.91 -7.98 -13.09
N GLN A 73 -1.61 -8.50 -14.28
CA GLN A 73 -1.35 -7.63 -15.44
C GLN A 73 -2.59 -6.83 -15.87
N LYS A 74 -3.79 -7.34 -15.60
CA LYS A 74 -5.08 -6.67 -15.87
C LYS A 74 -5.41 -5.56 -14.86
N LEU A 75 -4.68 -5.45 -13.75
CA LEU A 75 -4.88 -4.38 -12.77
C LEU A 75 -4.56 -3.02 -13.39
N LYS A 76 -5.31 -1.99 -12.96
CA LYS A 76 -5.07 -0.61 -13.37
C LYS A 76 -3.71 -0.13 -12.82
N GLY A 77 -2.91 0.50 -13.67
CA GLY A 77 -1.59 1.03 -13.30
C GLY A 77 -0.53 0.67 -14.34
N LYS A 78 0.39 1.61 -14.63
CA LYS A 78 1.47 1.39 -15.60
C LYS A 78 2.63 0.59 -15.03
N THR A 79 2.91 0.75 -13.74
CA THR A 79 4.01 0.10 -13.03
C THR A 79 3.49 -0.94 -12.05
N THR A 80 4.33 -1.90 -11.67
CA THR A 80 4.03 -2.90 -10.63
C THR A 80 3.54 -2.24 -9.34
N ASP A 81 4.19 -1.15 -8.90
CA ASP A 81 3.80 -0.40 -7.70
C ASP A 81 2.38 0.18 -7.80
N LYS A 82 2.01 0.73 -8.96
CA LYS A 82 0.65 1.27 -9.19
C LYS A 82 -0.41 0.20 -9.26
N LYS A 83 -0.06 -0.96 -9.84
CA LYS A 83 -0.95 -2.14 -9.86
C LYS A 83 -1.14 -2.68 -8.45
N PHE A 84 -0.08 -2.74 -7.65
CA PHE A 84 -0.14 -3.09 -6.23
C PHE A 84 -1.02 -2.13 -5.42
N LEU A 85 -0.86 -0.81 -5.57
CA LEU A 85 -1.74 0.17 -4.92
C LEU A 85 -3.21 -0.03 -5.29
N THR A 86 -3.49 -0.32 -6.56
CA THR A 86 -4.84 -0.62 -7.03
C THR A 86 -5.39 -1.89 -6.40
N TRP A 87 -4.59 -2.96 -6.35
CA TRP A 87 -4.96 -4.21 -5.69
C TRP A 87 -5.24 -3.99 -4.20
N LEU A 88 -4.33 -3.32 -3.48
CA LEU A 88 -4.46 -3.06 -2.05
C LEU A 88 -5.72 -2.25 -1.76
N THR A 89 -5.95 -1.18 -2.53
CA THR A 89 -7.15 -0.34 -2.37
C THR A 89 -8.42 -1.15 -2.54
N LYS A 90 -8.52 -1.97 -3.60
CA LYS A 90 -9.70 -2.80 -3.86
C LYS A 90 -9.98 -3.85 -2.79
N ASN A 91 -8.93 -4.39 -2.16
CA ASN A 91 -9.08 -5.40 -1.11
C ASN A 91 -9.42 -4.78 0.26
N VAL A 92 -9.16 -3.49 0.46
CA VAL A 92 -9.38 -2.78 1.73
C VAL A 92 -10.60 -1.85 1.70
N GLU A 93 -11.03 -1.37 0.54
CA GLU A 93 -12.14 -0.41 0.40
C GLU A 93 -13.50 -0.91 0.92
N LYS A 94 -13.68 -2.23 1.03
CA LYS A 94 -14.92 -2.82 1.57
C LYS A 94 -14.93 -2.93 3.10
N THR A 95 -13.75 -2.95 3.72
CA THR A 95 -13.58 -3.21 5.16
C THR A 95 -13.11 -1.97 5.92
N SER A 96 -12.71 -0.91 5.21
CA SER A 96 -12.29 0.37 5.77
C SER A 96 -13.26 1.50 5.39
N PRO A 97 -13.46 2.49 6.27
CA PRO A 97 -14.01 3.79 5.89
C PRO A 97 -13.13 4.49 4.84
N ARG A 98 -13.56 5.69 4.40
CA ARG A 98 -12.88 6.46 3.36
C ARG A 98 -11.39 6.67 3.67
N PHE A 99 -10.53 6.16 2.79
CA PHE A 99 -9.10 6.40 2.81
C PHE A 99 -8.57 6.69 1.40
N LYS A 100 -7.32 7.15 1.33
CA LYS A 100 -6.57 7.40 0.10
C LYS A 100 -5.16 6.86 0.25
N VAL A 101 -4.58 6.41 -0.85
CA VAL A 101 -3.19 5.94 -0.92
C VAL A 101 -2.45 6.63 -2.06
N ALA A 102 -1.17 6.91 -1.86
CA ALA A 102 -0.29 7.47 -2.89
C ALA A 102 1.16 6.98 -2.69
N ILE A 103 1.89 6.78 -3.79
CA ILE A 103 3.31 6.43 -3.75
C ILE A 103 4.08 7.67 -3.27
N LYS A 104 4.85 7.53 -2.19
CA LYS A 104 5.52 8.66 -1.54
C LYS A 104 6.55 9.33 -2.45
N GLU A 105 7.36 8.53 -3.13
CA GLU A 105 8.43 9.01 -4.02
C GLU A 105 7.87 9.82 -5.21
N GLU A 106 6.68 9.48 -5.72
CA GLU A 106 6.03 10.24 -6.79
C GLU A 106 5.52 11.61 -6.31
N MET A 107 5.03 11.70 -5.07
CA MET A 107 4.61 12.98 -4.48
C MET A 107 5.80 13.91 -4.25
N GLU A 108 6.94 13.36 -3.84
CA GLU A 108 8.17 14.12 -3.64
C GLU A 108 8.72 14.63 -4.98
N SER A 109 8.82 13.78 -6.01
CA SER A 109 9.23 14.21 -7.37
C SER A 109 8.33 15.31 -7.93
N SER A 110 7.02 15.20 -7.67
CA SER A 110 6.03 16.18 -8.12
C SER A 110 6.20 17.55 -7.46
N LYS A 111 6.62 17.58 -6.20
CA LYS A 111 6.91 18.82 -5.46
C LYS A 111 8.06 19.61 -6.10
N PHE A 112 8.96 18.93 -6.80
CA PHE A 112 10.10 19.55 -7.48
C PHE A 112 9.87 19.80 -8.98
N GLY A 113 8.69 19.48 -9.52
CA GLY A 113 8.34 19.76 -10.91
C GLY A 113 9.10 18.93 -11.95
N ILE A 114 9.67 17.78 -11.56
CA ILE A 114 10.41 16.90 -12.46
C ILE A 114 9.41 15.93 -13.10
N PHE A 115 8.93 16.25 -14.30
CA PHE A 115 8.07 15.40 -15.14
C PHE A 115 8.52 15.44 -16.59
#